data_AF-A0A2V5PRG6-F1
#
_entry.id   AF-A0A2V5PRG6-F1
#
_cell.length_a   1.000
_cell.length_b   1.000
_cell.length_c   1.000
_cell.angle_alpha   90.00
_cell.angle_beta   90.00
_cell.angle_gamma   90.00
#
_symmetry.space_group_name_H-M   'P 1'
#
loop_
_entity.id
_entity.type
_entity.pdbx_description
1 polymer ?
#
loop_
_entity_poly.entity_id
_entity_poly.type
_entity_poly.pdbx_seq_one_letter_code
_entity_poly.pdbx_strand_id
1 'polypeptide(L)'
;MTDSTPTPTKTILLYSQDNRGMGHINRTLVIVRHLLAANPDLLAYIVTKSPIASLFALPPRCDYIKLPKRLSLPEHTFDQQEAATVRFREIRSQILRTATLALAPELVLVDHEPVGS
;
A
#
# COMPACT_ATOMS: atom_id res chain seq x y z
N MET A 1 -21.13 -25.72 25.81
CA MET A 1 -20.67 -25.16 24.53
C MET A 1 -20.74 -23.66 24.66
N THR A 2 -19.61 -23.01 24.95
CA THR A 2 -19.53 -21.55 24.99
C THR A 2 -19.45 -21.05 23.56
N ASP A 3 -20.51 -20.39 23.11
CA ASP A 3 -20.54 -19.68 21.84
C ASP A 3 -19.57 -18.50 21.94
N SER A 4 -18.35 -18.68 21.43
CA SER A 4 -17.38 -17.60 21.32
C SER A 4 -17.76 -16.76 20.11
N THR A 5 -18.46 -15.65 20.34
CA THR A 5 -18.63 -14.59 19.33
C THR A 5 -17.26 -14.29 18.70
N PRO A 6 -17.12 -14.38 17.36
CA PRO A 6 -15.84 -14.13 16.72
C PRO A 6 -15.41 -12.70 17.04
N THR A 7 -14.19 -12.55 17.58
CA THR A 7 -13.58 -11.24 17.82
C THR A 7 -13.57 -10.48 16.50
N PRO A 8 -14.08 -9.23 16.44
CA PRO A 8 -14.08 -8.47 15.21
C PRO A 8 -12.65 -8.31 14.70
N THR A 9 -12.41 -8.75 13.47
CA THR A 9 -11.11 -8.67 12.82
C THR A 9 -10.70 -7.22 12.62
N LYS A 10 -9.52 -6.85 13.12
CA LYS A 10 -8.99 -5.50 12.99
C LYS A 10 -8.22 -5.36 11.69
N THR A 11 -8.46 -4.27 10.97
CA THR A 11 -7.79 -4.03 9.67
C THR A 11 -6.93 -2.78 9.73
N ILE A 12 -5.68 -2.89 9.29
CA ILE A 12 -4.79 -1.74 9.10
C ILE A 12 -4.37 -1.62 7.64
N LEU A 13 -4.21 -0.38 7.18
CA LEU A 13 -3.75 -0.06 5.84
C LEU A 13 -2.43 0.70 5.93
N LEU A 14 -1.41 0.23 5.21
CA LEU A 14 -0.12 0.89 5.13
C LEU A 14 0.11 1.39 3.71
N TYR A 15 0.34 2.68 3.55
CA TYR A 15 0.67 3.28 2.26
C TYR A 15 2.16 3.56 2.18
N SER A 16 2.85 2.89 1.25
CA SER A 16 4.28 3.10 1.00
C SER A 16 4.51 3.49 -0.46
N GLN A 17 4.93 4.75 -0.65
CA GLN A 17 5.50 5.19 -1.91
C GLN A 17 6.94 4.70 -2.02
N ASP A 18 7.26 4.03 -3.12
CA ASP A 18 8.62 3.66 -3.44
C ASP A 18 8.99 4.34 -4.76
N ASN A 19 9.65 5.50 -4.65
CA ASN A 19 10.15 6.28 -5.79
C ASN A 19 11.66 6.09 -5.98
N ARG A 20 12.39 5.72 -4.91
CA ARG A 20 13.86 5.70 -4.87
C ARG A 20 14.35 4.58 -3.95
N GLY A 21 14.32 3.34 -4.46
CA GLY A 21 14.95 2.18 -3.84
C GLY A 21 14.18 1.54 -2.68
N MET A 22 14.43 0.25 -2.47
CA MET A 22 13.65 -0.67 -1.62
C MET A 22 13.65 -0.36 -0.11
N GLY A 23 14.16 0.79 0.33
CA GLY A 23 14.25 1.13 1.75
C GLY A 23 12.88 1.35 2.41
N HIS A 24 11.97 2.01 1.70
CA HIS A 24 10.61 2.31 2.19
C HIS A 24 9.80 1.03 2.39
N ILE A 25 9.87 0.11 1.44
CA ILE A 25 9.12 -1.14 1.51
C ILE A 25 9.68 -2.09 2.57
N ASN A 26 11.01 -2.14 2.74
CA ASN A 26 11.64 -2.90 3.82
C ASN A 26 11.19 -2.38 5.20
N ARG A 27 11.21 -1.05 5.41
CA ARG A 27 10.74 -0.45 6.67
C ARG A 27 9.26 -0.76 6.93
N THR A 28 8.43 -0.66 5.90
CA THR A 28 7.01 -1.01 5.97
C THR A 28 6.82 -2.47 6.37
N LEU A 29 7.59 -3.39 5.79
CA LEU A 29 7.53 -4.82 6.12
C LEU A 29 8.01 -5.12 7.54
N VAL A 30 9.05 -4.44 8.03
CA VAL A 30 9.49 -4.57 9.43
C VAL A 30 8.36 -4.16 10.36
N ILE A 31 7.76 -2.98 10.14
CA ILE A 31 6.65 -2.48 10.95
C ILE A 31 5.46 -3.46 10.93
N VAL A 32 5.03 -3.90 9.74
CA VAL A 32 3.85 -4.78 9.63
C VAL A 32 4.08 -6.13 10.31
N ARG A 33 5.30 -6.69 10.25
CA ARG A 33 5.64 -7.94 10.94
C ARG A 33 5.50 -7.80 12.45
N HIS A 34 6.00 -6.70 13.02
CA HIS A 34 5.89 -6.46 14.46
C HIS A 34 4.43 -6.25 14.89
N LEU A 35 3.65 -5.47 14.12
CA LEU A 35 2.23 -5.25 14.42
C LEU A 35 1.43 -6.55 14.37
N LEU A 36 1.63 -7.37 13.34
CA LEU A 36 0.94 -8.65 13.18
C LEU A 36 1.38 -9.69 14.23
N ALA A 37 2.63 -9.65 14.69
CA ALA A 37 3.10 -10.54 15.75
C ALA A 37 2.48 -10.17 17.11
N ALA A 38 2.31 -8.88 17.39
CA ALA A 38 1.73 -8.39 18.64
C ALA A 38 0.20 -8.51 18.69
N ASN A 39 -0.48 -8.61 17.55
CA ASN A 39 -1.95 -8.58 17.46
C ASN A 39 -2.48 -9.77 16.62
N PRO A 40 -2.92 -10.87 17.24
CA PRO A 40 -3.35 -12.09 16.53
C PRO A 40 -4.61 -11.93 15.66
N ASP A 41 -5.46 -10.96 15.99
CA ASP A 41 -6.72 -10.60 15.34
C ASP A 41 -6.56 -9.53 14.23
N LEU A 42 -5.33 -9.14 13.93
CA LEU A 42 -5.00 -8.08 12.97
C LEU A 42 -4.76 -8.63 11.56
N LEU A 43 -5.39 -7.98 10.57
CA LEU A 43 -5.07 -8.07 9.16
C LEU A 43 -4.40 -6.79 8.68
N ALA A 44 -3.44 -6.92 7.77
CA ALA A 44 -2.73 -5.79 7.20
C ALA A 44 -2.81 -5.78 5.67
N TYR A 45 -3.00 -4.58 5.11
CA TYR A 45 -2.94 -4.35 3.67
C TYR A 45 -1.90 -3.28 3.36
N ILE A 46 -0.98 -3.58 2.45
CA ILE A 46 0.04 -2.63 1.99
C ILE A 46 -0.37 -2.07 0.62
N VAL A 47 -0.61 -0.77 0.50
CA VAL A 47 -0.82 -0.11 -0.79
C VAL A 47 0.51 0.47 -1.27
N THR A 48 0.99 0.01 -2.42
CA THR A 48 2.32 0.43 -2.91
C THR A 48 2.48 0.46 -4.42
N LYS A 49 3.36 1.34 -4.90
CA LYS A 49 3.88 1.29 -6.27
C LYS A 49 5.03 0.30 -6.42
N SER A 50 5.67 -0.16 -5.34
CA SER A 50 6.80 -1.08 -5.39
C SER A 50 6.38 -2.43 -6.01
N PRO A 51 7.27 -3.14 -6.73
CA PRO A 51 6.99 -4.50 -7.20
C PRO A 51 7.21 -5.50 -6.05
N ILE A 52 6.52 -5.28 -4.92
CA ILE A 52 6.79 -5.96 -3.66
C ILE A 52 6.63 -7.49 -3.79
N ALA A 53 5.60 -7.97 -4.50
CA ALA A 53 5.34 -9.40 -4.63
C ALA A 53 6.43 -10.19 -5.37
N SER A 54 7.21 -9.53 -6.24
CA SER A 54 8.33 -10.18 -6.91
C SER A 54 9.62 -10.14 -6.10
N LEU A 55 9.70 -9.31 -5.06
CA LEU A 55 10.94 -9.01 -4.35
C LEU A 55 10.92 -9.44 -2.87
N PHE A 56 9.75 -9.59 -2.25
CA PHE A 56 9.61 -9.83 -0.83
C PHE A 56 8.51 -10.83 -0.51
N ALA A 57 8.76 -11.70 0.47
CA ALA A 57 7.73 -12.56 1.05
C ALA A 57 6.89 -11.76 2.06
N LEU A 58 5.59 -11.67 1.83
CA LEU A 58 4.66 -11.08 2.79
C LEU A 58 4.51 -11.97 4.03
N PRO A 59 4.40 -11.40 5.25
CA PRO A 59 4.04 -12.19 6.41
C PRO A 59 2.61 -12.75 6.29
N PRO A 60 2.26 -13.82 7.02
CA PRO A 60 0.88 -14.27 7.14
C PRO A 60 -0.04 -13.12 7.59
N ARG A 61 -1.30 -13.13 7.16
CA ARG A 61 -2.29 -12.07 7.44
C ARG A 61 -1.95 -10.69 6.85
N CYS A 62 -1.03 -10.65 5.88
CA CYS A 62 -0.71 -9.46 5.12
C CYS A 62 -0.94 -9.71 3.64
N ASP A 63 -1.65 -8.79 2.98
CA ASP A 63 -1.74 -8.73 1.53
C ASP A 63 -1.39 -7.32 1.04
N TYR A 64 -1.38 -7.10 -0.27
CA TYR A 64 -1.01 -5.81 -0.85
C TYR A 64 -1.88 -5.42 -2.05
N ILE A 65 -2.01 -4.11 -2.22
CA ILE A 65 -2.70 -3.48 -3.35
C ILE A 65 -1.66 -2.79 -4.21
N LYS A 66 -1.48 -3.29 -5.43
CA LYS A 66 -0.56 -2.71 -6.40
C LYS A 66 -1.15 -1.42 -6.98
N LEU A 67 -0.44 -0.32 -6.79
CA LEU A 67 -0.70 0.91 -7.55
C LEU A 67 0.00 0.85 -8.91
N PRO A 68 -0.68 1.25 -10.00
CA PRO A 68 -0.09 1.20 -11.32
C PRO A 68 1.12 2.13 -11.40
N LYS A 69 2.21 1.63 -12.00
CA LYS A 69 3.35 2.45 -12.39
C LYS A 69 3.06 3.05 -13.76
N ARG A 70 3.51 4.28 -13.98
CA ARG A 70 3.56 4.83 -15.34
C ARG A 70 4.59 4.03 -16.13
N LEU A 71 4.16 3.43 -17.23
CA LEU A 71 5.05 2.85 -18.24
C LEU A 71 5.17 3.90 -19.34
N SER A 72 6.37 4.27 -19.73
CA SER A 72 6.58 5.19 -20.85
C SER A 72 7.37 4.50 -21.95
N LEU A 73 6.94 4.68 -23.18
CA LEU A 73 7.84 4.69 -24.34
C LEU A 73 8.63 6.01 -24.30
N PRO A 74 9.67 6.22 -25.11
CA PRO A 74 10.35 7.51 -25.18
C PRO A 74 9.33 8.60 -25.51
N GLU A 75 9.00 9.46 -24.55
CA GLU A 75 8.08 10.58 -24.74
C GLU A 75 8.84 11.73 -25.41
N HIS A 76 8.20 12.38 -26.38
CA HIS A 76 8.89 13.35 -27.23
C HIS A 76 8.81 14.79 -26.71
N THR A 77 7.91 15.08 -25.75
CA THR A 77 7.69 16.44 -25.22
C THR A 77 7.42 16.47 -23.71
N PHE A 78 7.78 17.58 -23.06
CA PHE A 78 7.57 17.81 -21.63
C PHE A 78 6.07 17.80 -21.24
N ASP A 79 5.22 18.42 -22.05
CA ASP A 79 3.78 18.54 -21.77
C ASP A 79 3.08 17.16 -21.73
N GLN A 80 3.49 16.24 -22.61
CA GLN A 80 2.98 14.88 -22.62
C GLN A 80 3.35 14.12 -21.34
N GLN A 81 4.57 14.35 -20.83
CA GLN A 81 5.05 13.73 -19.59
C GLN A 81 4.31 14.25 -18.36
N GLU A 82 4.03 15.55 -18.31
CA GLU A 82 3.27 16.16 -17.22
C GLU A 82 1.81 15.67 -17.22
N ALA A 83 1.15 15.68 -18.37
CA ALA A 83 -0.22 15.19 -18.51
C ALA A 83 -0.36 13.71 -18.08
N ALA A 84 0.61 12.86 -18.48
CA ALA A 84 0.65 11.47 -18.05
C ALA A 84 0.85 11.33 -16.54
N THR A 85 1.69 12.18 -15.94
CA THR A 85 1.95 12.19 -14.49
C THR A 85 0.69 12.54 -13.71
N VAL A 86 -0.03 13.59 -14.12
CA VAL A 86 -1.31 13.99 -13.52
C VAL A 86 -2.33 12.84 -13.62
N ARG A 87 -2.51 12.28 -14.81
CA ARG A 87 -3.44 11.15 -15.03
C ARG A 87 -3.14 9.95 -14.13
N PHE A 88 -1.87 9.56 -13.99
CA PHE A 88 -1.49 8.46 -13.12
C PHE A 88 -1.61 8.80 -11.64
N ARG A 89 -1.50 10.08 -11.25
CA ARG A 89 -1.80 10.51 -9.88
C ARG A 89 -3.29 10.35 -9.57
N GLU A 90 -4.16 10.73 -10.50
CA GLU A 90 -5.62 10.58 -10.37
C GLU A 90 -6.04 9.11 -10.24
N ILE A 91 -5.57 8.24 -11.15
CA ILE A 91 -5.86 6.79 -11.11
C ILE A 91 -5.44 6.19 -9.76
N ARG A 92 -4.23 6.53 -9.29
CA ARG A 92 -3.73 6.04 -8.00
C ARG A 92 -4.57 6.54 -6.82
N SER A 93 -4.99 7.80 -6.86
CA SER A 93 -5.87 8.39 -5.84
C SER A 93 -7.21 7.66 -5.77
N GLN A 94 -7.81 7.36 -6.93
CA GLN A 94 -9.08 6.62 -7.00
C GLN A 94 -8.95 5.21 -6.44
N ILE A 95 -7.90 4.46 -6.82
CA ILE A 95 -7.66 3.10 -6.28
C ILE A 95 -7.47 3.15 -4.77
N LEU A 96 -6.60 4.03 -4.28
CA LEU A 96 -6.32 4.17 -2.85
C LEU A 96 -7.59 4.52 -2.08
N ARG A 97 -8.38 5.49 -2.57
CA ARG A 97 -9.63 5.91 -1.93
C ARG A 97 -10.65 4.78 -1.88
N THR A 98 -10.92 4.12 -3.00
CA THR A 98 -11.88 3.01 -3.06
C THR A 98 -11.46 1.85 -2.16
N ALA A 99 -10.18 1.47 -2.20
CA ALA A 99 -9.65 0.42 -1.33
C ALA A 99 -9.77 0.77 0.15
N THR A 100 -9.40 1.99 0.53
CA THR A 100 -9.48 2.44 1.93
C THR A 100 -10.91 2.44 2.44
N LEU A 101 -11.87 2.94 1.64
CA LEU A 101 -13.28 2.96 2.03
C LEU A 101 -13.88 1.54 2.12
N ALA A 102 -13.52 0.64 1.21
CA ALA A 102 -14.03 -0.73 1.20
C ALA A 102 -13.42 -1.59 2.33
N LEU A 103 -12.15 -1.38 2.66
CA LEU A 103 -11.47 -2.10 3.74
C LEU A 103 -11.85 -1.59 5.13
N ALA A 104 -12.34 -0.34 5.22
CA ALA A 104 -12.70 0.33 6.47
C ALA A 104 -11.65 0.13 7.60
N PRO A 105 -10.36 0.43 7.35
CA PRO A 105 -9.31 0.18 8.31
C PRO A 105 -9.47 1.06 9.55
N GLU A 106 -9.13 0.52 10.72
CA GLU A 106 -9.13 1.28 11.98
C GLU A 106 -7.91 2.19 12.10
N LEU A 107 -6.84 1.90 11.34
CA LEU A 107 -5.62 2.70 11.28
C LEU A 107 -5.05 2.71 9.87
N VAL A 108 -4.67 3.91 9.42
CA VAL A 108 -3.91 4.11 8.18
C VAL A 108 -2.52 4.66 8.52
N LEU A 109 -1.48 3.93 8.14
CA LEU A 109 -0.09 4.36 8.25
C LEU A 109 0.39 4.87 6.89
N VAL A 110 0.90 6.09 6.84
CA VAL A 110 1.28 6.77 5.60
C VAL A 110 2.76 7.13 5.67
N ASP A 111 3.54 6.73 4.67
CA ASP A 111 4.96 7.09 4.55
C ASP A 111 5.15 8.61 4.38
N HIS A 112 6.34 9.12 4.74
CA HIS A 112 6.59 10.57 4.92
C HIS A 112 6.54 11.40 3.63
N GLU A 113 6.65 10.77 2.46
CA GLU A 113 6.51 11.41 1.13
C GLU A 113 5.34 10.79 0.35
N PRO A 114 4.08 10.99 0.78
CA PRO A 114 2.96 10.25 0.24
C PRO A 114 2.54 10.71 -1.16
N VAL A 115 2.99 11.87 -1.61
CA VAL A 115 2.76 12.39 -2.97
C VAL A 115 3.99 12.25 -3.87
N GLY A 116 5.14 11.85 -3.30
CA GLY A 116 6.47 11.93 -3.92
C GLY A 116 7.13 13.28 -3.68
N SER A 117 8.43 13.36 -4.00
CA SER A 117 9.17 14.62 -4.14
C SER A 117 8.88 15.29 -5.48
#